data_AF-A0A847W9E8-F1
#
_entry.id   AF-A0A847W9E8-F1
#
_cell.length_a   1.000
_cell.length_b   1.000
_cell.length_c   1.000
_cell.angle_alpha   90.00
_cell.angle_beta   90.00
_cell.angle_gamma   90.00
#
_symmetry.space_group_name_H-M   'P 1'
#
loop_
_entity.id
_entity.type
_entity.pdbx_description
1 polymer ?
#
loop_
_entity_poly.entity_id
_entity_poly.type
_entity_poly.pdbx_seq_one_letter_code
_entity_poly.pdbx_strand_id
1 'polypeptide(L)'
;MPDGTAVTYLYDGTFDGYMCCVYESFKRKERPSDILLFDEAQLTLFDLVRIKTDEAKAKKTEEAIRQKISAEALQLVKRAFLTSLEGRELIILEFLRLGFKEGKGIMRRLTAPEVEPLIRATRHLSNETERYRGFIRFS
;
A
#
# COMPACT_ATOMS: atom_id res chain seq x y z
N MET A 1 -2.22 30.37 -3.32
CA MET A 1 -1.45 29.31 -3.98
C MET A 1 -1.23 28.22 -2.93
N PRO A 2 -1.70 26.98 -3.10
CA PRO A 2 -1.27 25.91 -2.20
C PRO A 2 -0.01 25.30 -2.81
N ASP A 3 1.13 25.72 -2.26
CA ASP A 3 2.39 25.00 -2.41
C ASP A 3 2.25 23.67 -1.65
N GLY A 4 1.57 22.72 -2.28
CA GLY A 4 1.49 21.36 -1.78
C GLY A 4 2.79 20.69 -2.16
N THR A 5 3.83 20.85 -1.32
CA THR A 5 5.09 20.13 -1.47
C THR A 5 4.78 18.65 -1.65
N ALA A 6 4.98 18.20 -2.87
CA ALA A 6 4.94 16.78 -3.20
C ALA A 6 6.07 16.12 -2.41
N VAL A 7 5.70 15.20 -1.51
CA VAL A 7 6.63 14.46 -0.64
C VAL A 7 6.67 13.01 -1.08
N THR A 8 7.85 12.42 -1.09
CA THR A 8 8.05 11.01 -1.38
C THR A 8 8.48 10.30 -0.11
N TYR A 9 7.76 9.26 0.29
CA TYR A 9 8.09 8.51 1.50
C TYR A 9 9.05 7.39 1.17
N LEU A 10 10.13 7.30 1.93
CA LEU A 10 11.13 6.25 1.82
C LEU A 10 11.04 5.30 3.01
N TYR A 11 11.03 3.99 2.74
CA TYR A 11 10.97 2.96 3.78
C TYR A 11 11.79 1.72 3.41
N ASP A 12 11.87 0.78 4.34
CA ASP A 12 12.74 -0.40 4.26
C ASP A 12 12.21 -1.55 3.39
N GLY A 13 11.03 -1.41 2.77
CA GLY A 13 10.37 -2.49 2.02
C GLY A 13 9.58 -3.48 2.84
N THR A 14 9.59 -3.32 4.17
CA THR A 14 8.79 -4.13 5.08
C THR A 14 7.35 -3.64 5.17
N PHE A 15 6.42 -4.57 5.39
CA PHE A 15 5.00 -4.23 5.56
C PHE A 15 4.79 -3.27 6.74
N ASP A 16 5.48 -3.49 7.86
CA ASP A 16 5.46 -2.59 9.02
C ASP A 16 5.96 -1.18 8.68
N GLY A 17 7.03 -1.07 7.87
CA GLY A 17 7.53 0.21 7.39
C GLY A 17 6.48 0.93 6.54
N TYR A 18 5.83 0.21 5.63
CA TYR A 18 4.74 0.75 4.83
C TYR A 18 3.52 1.18 5.69
N MET A 19 3.14 0.40 6.71
CA MET A 19 2.09 0.80 7.65
C MET A 19 2.45 2.08 8.42
N CYS A 20 3.73 2.30 8.73
CA CYS A 20 4.20 3.56 9.32
C CYS A 20 4.08 4.72 8.33
N CYS A 21 4.40 4.51 7.05
CA CYS A 21 4.19 5.50 5.99
C CYS A 21 2.73 5.92 5.90
N VAL A 22 1.83 4.93 5.89
CA VAL A 22 0.38 5.15 5.92
C VAL A 22 0.00 5.99 7.14
N TYR A 23 0.46 5.61 8.34
CA TYR A 23 0.18 6.35 9.57
C TYR A 23 0.61 7.81 9.49
N GLU A 24 1.83 8.09 9.02
CA GLU A 24 2.32 9.47 8.86
C GLU A 24 1.51 10.25 7.82
N SER A 25 1.17 9.62 6.68
CA SER A 25 0.32 10.24 5.65
C SER A 25 -1.02 10.68 6.23
N PHE A 26 -1.70 9.82 7.00
CA PHE A 26 -2.96 10.17 7.66
C PHE A 26 -2.80 11.20 8.76
N LYS A 27 -1.72 11.12 9.55
CA LYS A 27 -1.45 12.05 10.66
C LYS A 27 -1.18 13.47 10.15
N ARG A 28 -0.36 13.60 9.09
CA ARG A 28 -0.03 14.89 8.48
C ARG A 28 -1.10 15.38 7.51
N LYS A 29 -2.06 14.51 7.14
CA LYS A 29 -3.08 14.73 6.10
C LYS A 29 -2.46 15.08 4.75
N GLU A 30 -1.24 14.63 4.52
CA GLU A 30 -0.48 14.85 3.31
C GLU A 30 -0.72 13.70 2.32
N ARG A 31 -0.59 14.02 1.03
CA ARG A 31 -0.65 13.05 -0.06
C ARG A 31 0.77 12.84 -0.53
N PRO A 32 1.45 11.77 -0.11
CA PRO A 32 2.73 11.46 -0.71
C PRO A 32 2.52 11.27 -2.21
N SER A 33 3.40 11.88 -3.00
CA SER A 33 3.40 11.72 -4.44
C SER A 33 3.86 10.33 -4.83
N ASP A 34 4.80 9.78 -4.04
CA ASP A 34 5.30 8.43 -4.22
C ASP A 34 5.73 7.78 -2.90
N ILE A 35 5.79 6.46 -2.86
CA ILE A 35 6.27 5.68 -1.71
C ILE A 35 7.26 4.65 -2.25
N LEU A 36 8.54 4.88 -1.98
CA LEU A 36 9.64 4.12 -2.56
C LEU A 36 10.46 3.41 -1.48
N LEU A 37 11.18 2.37 -1.88
CA LEU A 37 12.20 1.75 -1.05
C LEU A 37 13.37 2.71 -0.82
N PHE A 38 14.10 2.53 0.29
CA PHE A 38 15.37 3.25 0.51
C PHE A 38 16.36 3.08 -0.65
N ASP A 39 16.33 1.90 -1.30
CA ASP A 39 17.18 1.57 -2.46
C ASP A 39 16.69 2.22 -3.76
N GLU A 40 15.38 2.45 -3.87
CA GLU A 40 14.73 3.09 -5.04
C GLU A 40 14.71 4.61 -4.95
N ALA A 41 15.42 5.21 -3.98
CA ALA A 41 15.52 6.65 -3.74
C ALA A 41 16.31 7.40 -4.84
N GLN A 42 16.24 6.95 -6.09
CA GLN A 42 16.97 7.52 -7.22
C GLN A 42 16.26 8.80 -7.72
N LEU A 43 16.87 9.96 -7.45
CA LEU A 43 16.62 11.27 -8.10
C LEU A 43 15.14 11.63 -8.30
N THR A 44 14.36 11.68 -7.22
CA THR A 44 13.04 12.32 -7.26
C THR A 44 13.18 13.83 -7.12
N LEU A 45 12.43 14.61 -7.90
CA LEU A 45 12.35 16.08 -7.81
C LEU A 45 11.65 16.59 -6.53
N PHE A 46 11.17 15.66 -5.70
CA PHE A 46 10.31 15.87 -4.54
C PHE A 46 11.05 15.64 -3.23
N ASP A 47 10.51 16.20 -2.14
CA ASP A 47 11.11 16.12 -0.82
C ASP A 47 11.05 14.68 -0.28
N LEU A 48 12.20 14.12 0.06
CA LEU A 48 12.34 12.72 0.48
C LEU A 48 12.18 12.59 2.00
N VAL A 49 11.09 12.00 2.46
CA VAL A 49 10.86 11.75 3.88
C VAL A 49 11.16 10.30 4.21
N ARG A 50 12.25 10.07 4.95
CA ARG A 50 12.61 8.74 5.45
C ARG A 50 11.75 8.37 6.66
N ILE A 51 10.87 7.40 6.48
CA ILE A 51 10.00 6.87 7.51
C ILE A 51 10.70 5.69 8.17
N LYS A 52 10.95 5.78 9.48
CA LYS A 52 11.48 4.66 10.26
C LYS A 52 10.35 3.70 10.61
N THR A 53 10.60 2.41 10.41
CA THR A 53 9.71 1.33 10.84
C THR A 53 9.56 1.35 12.36
N ASP A 54 8.32 1.35 12.82
CA ASP A 54 7.93 1.37 14.23
C ASP A 54 6.75 0.41 14.40
N GLU A 55 7.03 -0.76 14.97
CA GLU A 55 6.03 -1.83 15.14
C GLU A 55 4.81 -1.38 15.93
N ALA A 56 4.98 -0.46 16.89
CA ALA A 56 3.85 0.05 17.68
C ALA A 56 2.92 0.92 16.82
N LYS A 57 3.45 1.71 15.89
CA LYS A 57 2.65 2.48 14.91
C LYS A 57 2.04 1.59 13.84
N ALA A 58 2.80 0.61 13.35
CA ALA A 58 2.32 -0.35 12.36
C ALA A 58 1.11 -1.13 12.89
N LYS A 59 1.25 -1.73 14.07
CA LYS A 59 0.18 -2.49 14.72
C LYS A 59 -1.06 -1.63 15.00
N LYS A 60 -0.88 -0.38 15.47
CA LYS A 60 -2.00 0.57 15.64
C LYS A 60 -2.73 0.84 14.33
N THR A 61 -2.00 0.94 13.22
CA THR A 61 -2.58 1.19 11.90
C THR A 61 -3.34 -0.03 11.41
N GLU A 62 -2.77 -1.22 11.56
CA GLU A 62 -3.46 -2.49 11.25
C GLU A 62 -4.74 -2.68 12.07
N GLU A 63 -4.70 -2.40 13.37
CA GLU A 63 -5.88 -2.45 14.25
C GLU A 63 -6.92 -1.42 13.82
N ALA A 64 -6.51 -0.20 13.47
CA ALA A 64 -7.42 0.83 12.96
C ALA A 64 -8.08 0.40 11.64
N ILE A 65 -7.34 -0.23 10.73
CA ILE A 65 -7.87 -0.77 9.46
C ILE A 65 -8.90 -1.87 9.77
N ARG A 66 -8.54 -2.82 10.65
CA ARG A 66 -9.41 -3.94 11.01
C ARG A 66 -10.71 -3.47 11.67
N GLN A 67 -10.65 -2.46 12.53
CA GLN A 67 -11.80 -1.94 13.26
C GLN A 67 -12.66 -1.00 12.42
N LYS A 68 -12.04 -0.08 11.66
CA LYS A 68 -12.78 0.93 10.87
C LYS A 68 -13.27 0.42 9.52
N ILE A 69 -12.48 -0.42 8.86
CA ILE A 69 -12.78 -0.96 7.54
C ILE A 69 -13.33 -2.38 7.70
N SER A 70 -12.48 -3.39 7.79
CA SER A 70 -12.85 -4.78 8.07
C SER A 70 -11.57 -5.62 8.21
N ALA A 71 -11.67 -6.81 8.81
CA ALA A 71 -10.58 -7.78 8.80
C ALA A 71 -10.23 -8.26 7.38
N GLU A 72 -11.23 -8.36 6.50
CA GLU A 72 -11.05 -8.74 5.09
C GLU A 72 -10.25 -7.69 4.32
N ALA A 73 -10.48 -6.41 4.61
CA ALA A 73 -9.73 -5.30 4.01
C ALA A 73 -8.25 -5.36 4.35
N LEU A 74 -7.93 -5.67 5.62
CA LEU A 74 -6.55 -5.85 6.05
C LEU A 74 -5.88 -7.02 5.32
N GLN A 75 -6.59 -8.14 5.13
CA GLN A 75 -6.08 -9.28 4.38
C GLN A 75 -5.83 -8.94 2.91
N LEU A 76 -6.74 -8.18 2.28
CA LEU A 76 -6.58 -7.71 0.91
C LEU A 76 -5.35 -6.82 0.77
N VAL A 77 -5.17 -5.87 1.69
CA VAL A 77 -4.02 -4.96 1.73
C VAL A 77 -2.71 -5.73 1.88
N LYS A 78 -2.65 -6.71 2.77
CA LYS A 78 -1.48 -7.60 2.91
C LYS A 78 -1.16 -8.34 1.62
N ARG A 79 -2.18 -8.91 0.96
CA ARG A 79 -2.01 -9.60 -0.31
C ARG A 79 -1.54 -8.66 -1.42
N ALA A 80 -2.13 -7.46 -1.50
CA ALA A 80 -1.74 -6.45 -2.48
C ALA A 80 -0.29 -5.99 -2.27
N PHE A 81 0.15 -5.84 -1.02
CA PHE A 81 1.53 -5.49 -0.71
C PHE A 81 2.53 -6.57 -1.17
N LEU A 82 2.12 -7.84 -1.18
CA LEU A 82 2.95 -8.95 -1.69
C LEU A 82 2.97 -9.04 -3.23
N THR A 83 2.19 -8.24 -3.95
CA THR A 83 2.21 -8.21 -5.42
C THR A 83 3.44 -7.45 -5.91
N SER A 84 4.05 -7.86 -7.02
CA SER A 84 5.15 -7.11 -7.65
C SER A 84 4.64 -6.00 -8.58
N LEU A 85 3.53 -5.34 -8.22
CA LEU A 85 2.98 -4.26 -9.02
C LEU A 85 3.70 -2.94 -8.70
N GLU A 86 4.17 -2.25 -9.73
CA GLU A 86 4.75 -0.92 -9.63
C GLU A 86 3.71 0.08 -9.09
N GLY A 87 4.07 0.85 -8.06
CA GLY A 87 3.15 1.79 -7.40
C GLY A 87 2.04 1.13 -6.57
N ARG A 88 2.15 -0.15 -6.22
CA ARG A 88 1.20 -0.85 -5.33
C ARG A 88 1.00 -0.10 -4.01
N GLU A 89 2.04 0.53 -3.47
CA GLU A 89 2.02 1.29 -2.24
C GLU A 89 1.01 2.46 -2.34
N LEU A 90 1.03 3.22 -3.44
CA LEU A 90 0.07 4.29 -3.68
C LEU A 90 -1.36 3.76 -3.85
N ILE A 91 -1.52 2.66 -4.58
CA ILE A 91 -2.84 2.04 -4.81
C ILE A 91 -3.43 1.57 -3.48
N ILE A 92 -2.63 0.92 -2.64
CA ILE A 92 -3.03 0.49 -1.30
C ILE A 92 -3.36 1.70 -0.43
N LEU A 93 -2.58 2.78 -0.49
CA LEU A 93 -2.83 3.99 0.29
C LEU A 93 -4.18 4.62 -0.08
N GLU A 94 -4.48 4.74 -1.37
CA GLU A 94 -5.76 5.28 -1.84
C GLU A 94 -6.93 4.37 -1.43
N PHE A 95 -6.76 3.05 -1.57
CA PHE A 95 -7.72 2.07 -1.08
C PHE A 95 -8.00 2.24 0.42
N LEU A 96 -6.96 2.39 1.24
CA LEU A 96 -7.10 2.62 2.67
C LEU A 96 -7.81 3.94 2.96
N ARG A 97 -7.51 5.01 2.21
CA ARG A 97 -8.18 6.30 2.38
C ARG A 97 -9.67 6.24 2.07
N LEU A 98 -10.04 5.60 0.97
CA LEU A 98 -11.45 5.34 0.63
C LEU A 98 -12.11 4.47 1.69
N GLY A 99 -11.43 3.41 2.14
CA GLY A 99 -11.92 2.53 3.19
C GLY A 99 -12.09 3.23 4.53
N PHE A 100 -11.23 4.17 4.93
CA PHE A 100 -11.42 4.96 6.14
C PHE A 100 -12.58 5.97 6.02
N LYS A 101 -12.96 6.36 4.79
CA LYS A 101 -14.08 7.27 4.51
C LYS A 101 -15.43 6.54 4.45
N GLU A 102 -15.49 5.39 3.78
CA GLU A 102 -16.72 4.60 3.61
C GLU A 102 -16.88 3.44 4.62
N GLY A 103 -15.81 3.06 5.31
CA GLY A 103 -15.79 1.93 6.24
C GLY A 103 -15.98 0.58 5.54
N LYS A 104 -16.76 -0.32 6.15
CA LYS A 104 -17.09 -1.66 5.63
C LYS A 104 -17.67 -1.66 4.21
N GLY A 105 -18.28 -0.55 3.77
CA GLY A 105 -18.90 -0.43 2.45
C GLY A 105 -17.92 -0.61 1.28
N ILE A 106 -16.63 -0.29 1.48
CA ILE A 106 -15.62 -0.40 0.44
C ILE A 106 -15.42 -1.84 -0.04
N MET A 107 -15.55 -2.83 0.85
CA MET A 107 -15.46 -4.26 0.52
C MET A 107 -16.55 -4.69 -0.46
N ARG A 108 -17.72 -4.04 -0.42
CA ARG A 108 -18.84 -4.31 -1.32
C ARG A 108 -18.67 -3.60 -2.67
N ARG A 109 -17.82 -2.58 -2.72
CA ARG A 109 -17.45 -1.81 -3.92
C ARG A 109 -16.10 -2.24 -4.50
N LEU A 110 -15.59 -3.42 -4.15
CA LEU A 110 -14.35 -3.96 -4.72
C LEU A 110 -14.41 -4.17 -6.25
N THR A 111 -15.59 -4.05 -6.85
CA THR A 111 -15.81 -4.06 -8.31
C THR A 111 -15.78 -2.66 -8.93
N ALA A 112 -15.58 -1.61 -8.13
CA ALA A 112 -15.50 -0.24 -8.64
C ALA A 112 -14.17 -0.01 -9.36
N PRO A 113 -14.14 0.81 -10.43
CA PRO A 113 -12.94 1.07 -11.22
C PRO A 113 -11.79 1.68 -10.39
N GLU A 114 -12.09 2.32 -9.25
CA GLU A 114 -11.11 2.92 -8.34
C GLU A 114 -10.24 1.88 -7.62
N VAL A 115 -10.76 0.66 -7.43
CA VAL A 115 -10.09 -0.44 -6.72
C VAL A 115 -9.83 -1.64 -7.63
N GLU A 116 -10.31 -1.58 -8.87
CA GLU A 116 -9.99 -2.50 -9.95
C GLU A 116 -8.48 -2.73 -10.15
N PRO A 117 -7.60 -1.70 -10.15
CA PRO A 117 -6.16 -1.95 -10.28
C PRO A 117 -5.60 -2.78 -9.12
N LEU A 118 -6.09 -2.57 -7.88
CA LEU A 118 -5.72 -3.38 -6.71
C LEU A 118 -6.19 -4.84 -6.86
N ILE A 119 -7.45 -5.03 -7.27
CA ILE A 119 -8.02 -6.37 -7.48
C ILE A 119 -7.33 -7.09 -8.65
N ARG A 120 -7.02 -6.37 -9.72
CA ARG A 120 -6.27 -6.91 -10.85
C ARG A 120 -4.87 -7.34 -10.41
N ALA A 121 -4.16 -6.50 -9.65
CA ALA A 121 -2.85 -6.83 -9.10
C ALA A 121 -2.86 -8.12 -8.27
N THR A 122 -3.80 -8.22 -7.33
CA THR A 122 -3.93 -9.39 -6.45
C THR A 122 -4.33 -10.65 -7.23
N ARG A 123 -5.18 -10.53 -8.25
CA ARG A 123 -5.58 -11.65 -9.12
C ARG A 123 -4.43 -12.13 -10.00
N HIS A 124 -3.62 -11.21 -10.53
CA HIS A 124 -2.42 -11.55 -11.31
C HIS A 124 -1.39 -12.33 -10.46
N LEU A 125 -1.17 -11.94 -9.19
CA LEU A 125 -0.29 -12.68 -8.28
C LEU A 125 -0.76 -14.12 -8.05
N SER A 126 -2.07 -14.37 -7.90
CA SER A 126 -2.60 -15.74 -7.81
C SER A 126 -2.35 -16.53 -9.09
N ASN A 127 -2.52 -15.90 -10.25
CA ASN A 127 -2.33 -16.53 -11.56
C ASN A 127 -0.84 -16.81 -11.90
N GLU A 128 0.07 -15.93 -11.46
CA GLU A 128 1.53 -16.12 -11.63
C GLU A 128 2.12 -17.12 -10.64
N THR A 129 1.59 -17.21 -9.42
CA THR A 129 2.01 -18.23 -8.45
C THR A 129 1.70 -19.65 -8.97
N GLU A 130 0.59 -19.82 -9.71
CA GLU A 130 0.28 -21.08 -10.38
C GLU A 130 1.19 -21.33 -11.60
N ARG A 131 1.60 -20.27 -12.32
CA ARG A 131 2.45 -20.39 -13.51
C ARG A 131 3.91 -20.66 -13.18
N TYR A 132 4.39 -20.28 -11.99
CA TYR A 132 5.76 -20.52 -11.52
C TYR A 132 5.98 -21.90 -10.84
N ARG A 133 4.95 -22.72 -10.61
CA ARG A 133 5.15 -24.13 -10.21
C ARG A 133 5.45 -25.07 -11.40
N GLY A 134 5.34 -24.59 -12.63
CA GLY A 134 5.45 -25.43 -13.84
C GLY A 134 6.80 -25.45 -14.55
N PHE A 135 7.83 -24.72 -14.10
CA PHE A 135 9.08 -24.55 -14.87
C PHE A 135 10.37 -24.66 -14.04
N ILE A 136 10.47 -25.68 -13.17
CA ILE A 136 11.78 -26.18 -12.73
C ILE A 136 12.06 -27.49 -13.48
N ARG A 137 12.37 -27.38 -14.77
CA ARG A 137 13.19 -28.37 -15.49
C ARG A 137 14.39 -27.62 -16.02
N PHE A 138 15.47 -27.65 -15.26
CA PHE A 138 16.79 -27.43 -15.82
C PHE A 138 17.53 -28.77 -15.77
N SER A 139 18.01 -29.15 -16.96
CA SER A 139 18.92 -30.27 -17.24
C SER A 139 20.34 -29.96 -16.79
#